data_AF-A0A5B9EJZ3-F1
#
_entry.id   AF-A0A5B9EJZ3-F1
#
_cell.length_a   1.000
_cell.length_b   1.000
_cell.length_c   1.000
_cell.angle_alpha   90.00
_cell.angle_beta   90.00
_cell.angle_gamma   90.00
#
_symmetry.space_group_name_H-M   'P 1'
#
loop_
_entity.id
_entity.type
_entity.pdbx_description
1 polymer ?
#
loop_
_entity_poly.entity_id
_entity_poly.type
_entity_poly.pdbx_seq_one_letter_code
_entity_poly.pdbx_strand_id
1 'polypeptide(L)'
;MTPVAPMIGQVFLSVAALGGIVLVYAVLRARAPFDPLNRRFLFALRVLMLIFAGRALIILTGIEAFRFVVLLGAALVPLAVLLLSEGLLRWHAPRWAKLIVGTGTALFAVLAFWVGDSIDPARLAGLLAFQLIGFAIGGWLVLTRDRTTLSVPENRAVDRLALSLVLLVPLGATDFLIDYLGQPVQVSPLAVLFLCWLAISLARAQTGHGAPLLGFGAALLGAGFAAGAIAIAAGMGWQGALLTLAIIGATMLLVMIYVDTRSLHSDLQSQTLLRHMAQGEGGTATEFLRGLAAHPLVQGAAFIDISAHDDLDGPVLARIFARAPVLRRIDGNHAGAEAEHIAHLFARFGASHFLLVGDAPLRLLALSLPAITAAPRTELELAALQRMAWLMGQADA
;
A
#
# COMPACT_ATOMS: atom_id res chain seq x y z
N MET A 1 31.92 25.76 -6.56
CA MET A 1 31.31 24.67 -7.35
C MET A 1 30.66 23.72 -6.36
N THR A 2 29.33 23.69 -6.30
CA THR A 2 28.62 22.70 -5.47
C THR A 2 28.90 21.30 -6.03
N PRO A 3 29.26 20.32 -5.21
CA PRO A 3 29.52 18.97 -5.69
C PRO A 3 28.25 18.38 -6.31
N VAL A 4 28.35 17.86 -7.54
CA VAL A 4 27.20 17.34 -8.33
C VAL A 4 26.56 16.10 -7.69
N ALA A 5 27.36 15.27 -7.01
CA ALA A 5 26.90 14.02 -6.40
C ALA A 5 25.82 14.20 -5.30
N PRO A 6 26.00 15.07 -4.27
CA PRO A 6 24.96 15.29 -3.26
C PRO A 6 23.69 15.94 -3.83
N MET A 7 23.81 16.76 -4.88
CA MET A 7 22.65 17.34 -5.56
C MET A 7 21.78 16.24 -6.19
N ILE A 8 22.39 15.34 -6.98
CA ILE A 8 21.68 14.19 -7.58
C ILE A 8 21.09 13.29 -6.49
N GLY A 9 21.84 13.04 -5.43
CA GLY A 9 21.40 12.27 -4.28
C GLY A 9 20.13 12.83 -3.63
N GLN A 10 20.08 14.13 -3.38
CA GLN A 10 18.92 14.78 -2.77
C GLN A 10 17.68 14.79 -3.68
N VAL A 11 17.87 14.95 -5.00
CA VAL A 11 16.78 14.78 -5.98
C VAL A 11 16.24 13.36 -5.93
N PHE A 12 17.13 12.36 -5.99
CA PHE A 12 16.73 10.96 -5.93
C PHE A 12 15.92 10.65 -4.67
N LEU A 13 16.38 11.09 -3.49
CA LEU A 13 15.69 10.87 -2.23
C LEU A 13 14.30 11.53 -2.21
N SER A 14 14.19 12.76 -2.72
CA SER A 14 12.91 13.48 -2.80
C SER A 14 11.92 12.78 -3.74
N VAL A 15 12.40 12.32 -4.91
CA VAL A 15 11.59 11.58 -5.88
C VAL A 15 11.18 10.21 -5.34
N ALA A 16 12.08 9.50 -4.65
CA ALA A 16 11.77 8.23 -4.02
C ALA A 16 10.68 8.39 -2.94
N ALA A 17 10.80 9.40 -2.08
CA ALA A 17 9.76 9.73 -1.09
C ALA A 17 8.41 10.05 -1.75
N LEU A 18 8.40 10.87 -2.82
CA LEU A 18 7.19 11.12 -3.62
C LEU A 18 6.59 9.83 -4.17
N GLY A 19 7.40 8.95 -4.75
CA GLY A 19 6.96 7.65 -5.27
C GLY A 19 6.28 6.81 -4.18
N GLY A 20 6.88 6.71 -2.99
CA GLY A 20 6.31 6.02 -1.85
C GLY A 20 4.97 6.62 -1.41
N ILE A 21 4.89 7.95 -1.30
CA ILE A 21 3.67 8.66 -0.92
C ILE A 21 2.56 8.45 -1.95
N VAL A 22 2.87 8.51 -3.25
CA VAL A 22 1.90 8.30 -4.35
C VAL A 22 1.33 6.87 -4.32
N LEU A 23 2.19 5.86 -4.09
CA LEU A 23 1.75 4.48 -3.96
C LEU A 23 0.76 4.29 -2.80
N VAL A 24 1.08 4.81 -1.61
CA VAL A 24 0.19 4.76 -0.44
C VAL A 24 -1.11 5.53 -0.72
N TYR A 25 -1.01 6.73 -1.30
CA TYR A 25 -2.15 7.57 -1.63
C TYR A 25 -3.12 6.86 -2.56
N ALA A 26 -2.62 6.19 -3.60
CA ALA A 26 -3.43 5.41 -4.54
C ALA A 26 -4.19 4.27 -3.83
N VAL A 27 -3.49 3.50 -2.97
CA VAL A 27 -4.11 2.41 -2.21
C VAL A 27 -5.20 2.90 -1.26
N LEU A 28 -4.94 3.98 -0.53
CA LEU A 28 -5.90 4.53 0.43
C LEU A 28 -7.12 5.16 -0.25
N ARG A 29 -6.91 5.86 -1.38
CA ARG A 29 -8.00 6.42 -2.17
C ARG A 29 -8.96 5.34 -2.69
N ALA A 30 -8.43 4.16 -3.05
CA ALA A 30 -9.23 3.06 -3.59
C ALA A 30 -10.10 2.35 -2.53
N ARG A 31 -9.68 2.30 -1.27
CA ARG A 31 -10.34 1.46 -0.23
C ARG A 31 -11.61 2.07 0.36
N ALA A 32 -11.65 3.36 0.64
CA ALA A 32 -12.81 3.99 1.29
C ALA A 32 -12.76 5.54 1.14
N PRO A 33 -13.15 6.12 -0.01
CA PRO A 33 -13.04 7.56 -0.24
C PRO A 33 -13.94 8.41 0.69
N PHE A 34 -14.93 7.80 1.33
CA PHE A 34 -15.90 8.48 2.21
C PHE A 34 -15.59 8.38 3.70
N ASP A 35 -14.61 7.56 4.12
CA ASP A 35 -14.21 7.49 5.52
C ASP A 35 -13.55 8.82 5.97
N PRO A 36 -14.07 9.50 7.00
CA PRO A 36 -13.48 10.74 7.52
C PRO A 36 -12.03 10.59 7.94
N LEU A 37 -11.62 9.43 8.47
CA LEU A 37 -10.22 9.18 8.85
C LEU A 37 -9.33 9.13 7.62
N ASN A 38 -9.77 8.43 6.57
CA ASN A 38 -9.04 8.31 5.32
C ASN A 38 -8.83 9.69 4.67
N ARG A 39 -9.83 10.56 4.68
CA ARG A 39 -9.70 11.94 4.15
C ARG A 39 -8.62 12.74 4.88
N ARG A 40 -8.53 12.62 6.21
CA ARG A 40 -7.51 13.30 7.02
C ARG A 40 -6.11 12.74 6.76
N PHE A 41 -6.00 11.43 6.60
CA PHE A 41 -4.73 10.79 6.22
C PHE A 41 -4.28 11.23 4.82
N LEU A 42 -5.18 11.25 3.83
CA LEU A 42 -4.90 11.73 2.48
C LEU A 42 -4.48 13.20 2.48
N PHE A 43 -5.03 14.04 3.37
CA PHE A 43 -4.57 15.41 3.55
C PHE A 43 -3.11 15.45 4.02
N ALA A 44 -2.74 14.65 5.04
CA ALA A 44 -1.36 14.56 5.50
C ALA A 44 -0.41 14.11 4.38
N LEU A 45 -0.79 13.12 3.58
CA LEU A 45 -0.01 12.69 2.42
C LEU A 45 0.17 13.81 1.38
N ARG A 46 -0.87 14.60 1.10
CA ARG A 46 -0.77 15.75 0.18
C ARG A 46 0.18 16.82 0.68
N VAL A 47 0.19 17.10 1.99
CA VAL A 47 1.15 18.02 2.61
C VAL A 47 2.58 17.52 2.41
N LEU A 48 2.82 16.22 2.62
CA LEU A 48 4.13 15.62 2.35
C LEU A 48 4.50 15.67 0.85
N MET A 49 3.55 15.39 -0.04
CA MET A 49 3.76 15.54 -1.50
C MET A 49 4.19 16.97 -1.84
N LEU A 50 3.53 17.98 -1.27
CA LEU A 50 3.85 19.39 -1.49
C LEU A 50 5.31 19.70 -1.11
N ILE A 51 5.76 19.23 0.06
CA ILE A 51 7.13 19.44 0.54
C ILE A 51 8.15 18.80 -0.40
N PHE A 52 8.03 17.51 -0.71
CA PHE A 52 9.04 16.82 -1.52
C PHE A 52 8.99 17.23 -3.00
N ALA A 53 7.82 17.56 -3.54
CA ALA A 53 7.71 18.12 -4.89
C ALA A 53 8.38 19.50 -4.95
N GLY A 54 8.11 20.36 -3.97
CA GLY A 54 8.78 21.67 -3.85
C GLY A 54 10.31 21.51 -3.78
N ARG A 55 10.81 20.60 -2.94
CA ARG A 55 12.25 20.33 -2.83
C ARG A 55 12.87 19.85 -4.14
N ALA A 56 12.25 18.86 -4.80
CA ALA A 56 12.73 18.36 -6.08
C ALA A 56 12.75 19.48 -7.14
N LEU A 57 11.73 20.33 -7.18
CA LEU A 57 11.66 21.46 -8.11
C LEU A 57 12.74 22.51 -7.85
N ILE A 58 13.01 22.87 -6.58
CA ILE A 58 14.10 23.79 -6.23
C ILE A 58 15.42 23.26 -6.78
N ILE A 59 15.74 21.99 -6.53
CA ILE A 59 17.02 21.41 -6.92
C ILE A 59 17.12 21.27 -8.46
N LEU A 60 16.04 20.86 -9.13
CA LEU A 60 16.03 20.65 -10.59
C LEU A 60 16.04 21.96 -11.39
N THR A 61 15.36 23.01 -10.91
CA THR A 61 15.18 24.26 -11.65
C THR A 61 16.11 25.38 -11.18
N GLY A 62 16.59 25.32 -9.94
CA GLY A 62 17.31 26.42 -9.28
C GLY A 62 16.44 27.64 -8.97
N ILE A 63 15.12 27.56 -9.14
CA ILE A 63 14.21 28.69 -8.94
C ILE A 63 13.81 28.78 -7.46
N GLU A 64 14.29 29.83 -6.78
CA GLU A 64 14.01 30.11 -5.37
C GLU A 64 12.52 30.33 -5.05
N ALA A 65 11.70 30.68 -6.05
CA ALA A 65 10.25 30.79 -5.84
C ALA A 65 9.66 29.48 -5.29
N PHE A 66 10.15 28.31 -5.69
CA PHE A 66 9.65 27.03 -5.17
C PHE A 66 9.91 26.84 -3.66
N ARG A 67 10.76 27.67 -3.03
CA ARG A 67 10.94 27.70 -1.57
C ARG A 67 9.64 27.99 -0.84
N PHE A 68 8.74 28.81 -1.40
CA PHE A 68 7.42 29.06 -0.79
C PHE A 68 6.63 27.75 -0.63
N VAL A 69 6.72 26.84 -1.61
CA VAL A 69 5.99 25.56 -1.64
C VAL A 69 6.44 24.68 -0.47
N VAL A 70 7.76 24.61 -0.25
CA VAL A 70 8.36 23.83 0.84
C VAL A 70 7.98 24.42 2.19
N LEU A 71 8.08 25.74 2.35
CA LEU A 71 7.73 26.43 3.60
C LEU A 71 6.23 26.34 3.92
N LEU A 72 5.37 26.48 2.92
CA LEU A 72 3.93 26.30 3.06
C LEU A 72 3.59 24.87 3.46
N GLY A 73 4.19 23.88 2.80
CA GLY A 73 4.04 22.47 3.17
C GLY A 73 4.48 22.23 4.62
N ALA A 74 5.65 22.75 5.00
CA ALA A 74 6.18 22.66 6.36
C ALA A 74 5.27 23.31 7.41
N ALA A 75 4.61 24.43 7.10
CA ALA A 75 3.64 25.10 7.97
C ALA A 75 2.33 24.31 8.15
N LEU A 76 1.97 23.48 7.16
CA LEU A 76 0.78 22.61 7.20
C LEU A 76 1.02 21.30 7.97
N VAL A 77 2.27 20.93 8.25
CA VAL A 77 2.60 19.66 8.94
C VAL A 77 1.93 19.56 10.32
N PRO A 78 2.05 20.55 11.23
CA PRO A 78 1.37 20.50 12.54
C PRO A 78 -0.15 20.35 12.44
N LEU A 79 -0.76 21.02 11.45
CA LEU A 79 -2.19 20.91 11.19
C LEU A 79 -2.56 19.50 10.73
N ALA A 80 -1.78 18.91 9.82
CA ALA A 80 -1.98 17.54 9.36
C ALA A 80 -1.86 16.53 10.50
N VAL A 81 -0.87 16.70 11.38
CA VAL A 81 -0.67 15.86 12.58
C VAL A 81 -1.87 15.98 13.52
N LEU A 82 -2.32 17.20 13.83
CA LEU A 82 -3.45 17.42 14.73
C LEU A 82 -4.74 16.77 14.17
N LEU A 83 -5.06 17.01 12.90
CA LEU A 83 -6.23 16.44 12.24
C LEU A 83 -6.17 14.91 12.23
N LEU A 84 -5.01 14.34 11.94
CA LEU A 84 -4.80 12.90 11.94
C LEU A 84 -5.01 12.32 13.35
N SER A 85 -4.40 12.92 14.38
CA SER A 85 -4.57 12.50 15.78
C SER A 85 -6.04 12.56 16.22
N GLU A 86 -6.78 13.63 15.88
CA GLU A 86 -8.22 13.70 16.16
C GLU A 86 -9.02 12.60 15.45
N GLY A 87 -8.65 12.28 14.20
CA GLY A 87 -9.35 11.27 13.42
C GLY A 87 -9.17 9.88 14.01
N LEU A 88 -7.96 9.58 14.44
CA LEU A 88 -7.59 8.29 15.03
C LEU A 88 -8.24 8.07 16.40
N LEU A 89 -8.29 9.11 17.23
CA LEU A 89 -8.79 9.01 18.59
C LEU A 89 -10.32 9.13 18.70
N ARG A 90 -11.01 9.45 17.59
CA ARG A 90 -12.45 9.83 17.56
C ARG A 90 -12.78 10.92 18.59
N TRP A 91 -11.76 11.66 19.02
CA TRP A 91 -11.84 12.64 20.08
C TRP A 91 -11.42 14.00 19.51
N HIS A 92 -12.18 15.02 19.89
CA HIS A 92 -11.88 16.38 19.51
C HIS A 92 -10.73 16.88 20.38
N ALA A 93 -9.66 17.34 19.74
CA ALA A 93 -8.54 17.96 20.41
C ALA A 93 -9.04 19.19 21.19
N PRO A 94 -8.41 19.50 22.34
CA PRO A 94 -8.82 20.62 23.17
C PRO A 94 -8.69 21.93 22.39
N ARG A 95 -9.55 22.91 22.72
CA ARG A 95 -9.63 24.19 21.99
C ARG A 95 -8.29 24.93 21.93
N TRP A 96 -7.48 24.84 22.99
CA TRP A 96 -6.16 25.47 23.04
C TRP A 96 -5.21 24.89 21.98
N ALA A 97 -5.23 23.56 21.76
CA ALA A 97 -4.38 22.92 20.77
C ALA A 97 -4.77 23.35 19.34
N LYS A 98 -6.08 23.46 19.08
CA LYS A 98 -6.61 23.98 17.82
C LYS A 98 -6.22 25.42 17.58
N LEU A 99 -6.27 26.24 18.63
CA LEU A 99 -5.90 27.65 18.53
C LEU A 99 -4.41 27.79 18.23
N ILE A 100 -3.53 27.11 18.97
CA ILE A 100 -2.08 27.15 18.75
C ILE A 100 -1.73 26.67 17.35
N VAL A 101 -2.22 25.49 16.94
CA VAL A 101 -1.91 24.92 15.63
C VAL A 101 -2.53 25.74 14.50
N GLY A 102 -3.79 26.17 14.63
CA GLY A 102 -4.47 26.97 13.61
C GLY A 102 -3.84 28.34 13.42
N THR A 103 -3.57 29.06 14.51
CA THR A 103 -2.93 30.39 14.44
C THR A 103 -1.48 30.29 13.94
N GLY A 104 -0.72 29.30 14.41
CA GLY A 104 0.64 29.06 13.95
C GLY A 104 0.69 28.70 12.47
N THR A 105 -0.20 27.81 11.99
CA THR A 105 -0.28 27.48 10.56
C THR A 105 -0.65 28.70 9.73
N ALA A 106 -1.61 29.52 10.16
CA ALA A 106 -1.96 30.75 9.43
C ALA A 106 -0.78 31.74 9.38
N LEU A 107 -0.11 31.97 10.51
CA LEU A 107 1.06 32.84 10.60
C LEU A 107 2.19 32.38 9.69
N PHE A 108 2.60 31.11 9.78
CA PHE A 108 3.70 30.59 8.97
C PHE A 108 3.33 30.41 7.49
N ALA A 109 2.07 30.18 7.16
CA ALA A 109 1.60 30.20 5.77
C ALA A 109 1.73 31.60 5.16
N VAL A 110 1.37 32.66 5.90
CA VAL A 110 1.58 34.04 5.44
C VAL A 110 3.08 34.35 5.32
N LEU A 111 3.89 33.96 6.31
CA LEU A 111 5.34 34.14 6.27
C LEU A 111 6.03 33.34 5.16
N ALA A 112 5.40 32.28 4.63
CA ALA A 112 5.93 31.50 3.51
C ALA A 112 5.94 32.30 2.19
N PHE A 113 5.05 33.28 2.02
CA PHE A 113 5.04 34.19 0.87
C PHE A 113 6.15 35.25 0.91
N TRP A 114 6.83 35.39 2.05
CA TRP A 114 7.94 36.32 2.17
C TRP A 114 9.18 35.76 1.46
N VAL A 115 9.54 36.35 0.32
CA VAL A 115 10.64 35.86 -0.52
C VAL A 115 12.02 36.28 0.03
N GLY A 116 12.12 37.42 0.72
CA GLY A 116 13.40 37.98 1.16
C GLY A 116 14.07 37.24 2.32
N ASP A 117 15.40 37.15 2.28
CA ASP A 117 16.20 36.38 3.26
C ASP A 117 16.40 37.08 4.62
N SER A 118 15.94 38.32 4.75
CA SER A 118 16.16 39.17 5.94
C SER A 118 15.58 38.59 7.24
N ILE A 119 14.61 37.69 7.14
CA ILE A 119 13.95 37.04 8.29
C ILE A 119 14.23 35.54 8.38
N ASP A 120 15.06 34.98 7.50
CA ASP A 120 15.18 33.54 7.33
C ASP A 120 15.64 32.78 8.55
N PRO A 121 16.68 33.21 9.30
CA PRO A 121 17.12 32.46 10.47
C PRO A 121 16.01 32.37 11.53
N ALA A 122 15.34 33.50 11.79
CA ALA A 122 14.24 33.57 12.75
C ALA A 122 13.00 32.81 12.27
N ARG A 123 12.68 32.88 10.98
CA ARG A 123 11.54 32.18 10.37
C ARG A 123 11.73 30.67 10.40
N LEU A 124 12.90 30.17 10.02
CA LEU A 124 13.21 28.74 10.02
C LEU A 124 13.25 28.19 11.45
N ALA A 125 13.87 28.90 12.39
CA ALA A 125 13.87 28.53 13.80
C ALA A 125 12.44 28.52 14.40
N GLY A 126 11.64 29.54 14.09
CA GLY A 126 10.24 29.61 14.49
C GLY A 126 9.41 28.48 13.90
N LEU A 127 9.61 28.15 12.62
CA LEU A 127 8.92 27.07 11.92
C LEU A 127 9.29 25.70 12.50
N LEU A 128 10.58 25.48 12.79
CA LEU A 128 11.05 24.28 13.48
C LEU A 128 10.39 24.16 14.86
N ALA A 129 10.41 25.23 15.67
CA ALA A 129 9.77 25.23 16.99
C ALA A 129 8.27 24.93 16.87
N PHE A 130 7.59 25.52 15.89
CA PHE A 130 6.18 25.26 15.63
C PHE A 130 5.91 23.79 15.24
N GLN A 131 6.77 23.20 14.41
CA GLN A 131 6.70 21.78 14.08
C GLN A 131 6.88 20.90 15.31
N LEU A 132 7.91 21.16 16.12
CA LEU A 132 8.16 20.43 17.36
C LEU A 132 6.96 20.51 18.32
N ILE A 133 6.35 21.70 18.48
CA ILE A 133 5.13 21.88 19.27
C ILE A 133 3.98 21.05 18.68
N GLY A 134 3.78 21.09 17.37
CA GLY A 134 2.74 20.30 16.69
C GLY A 134 2.88 18.80 16.93
N PHE A 135 4.11 18.29 16.79
CA PHE A 135 4.41 16.89 17.09
C PHE A 135 4.28 16.55 18.57
N ALA A 136 4.69 17.44 19.48
CA ALA A 136 4.55 17.25 20.92
C ALA A 136 3.06 17.17 21.31
N ILE A 137 2.21 18.05 20.76
CA ILE A 137 0.76 18.01 20.95
C ILE A 137 0.18 16.70 20.39
N GLY A 138 0.54 16.33 19.15
CA GLY A 138 0.07 15.11 18.51
C GLY A 138 0.48 13.85 19.29
N GLY A 139 1.73 13.80 19.75
CA GLY A 139 2.28 12.72 20.57
C GLY A 139 1.62 12.66 21.95
N TRP A 140 1.44 13.81 22.61
CA TRP A 140 0.72 13.90 23.88
C TRP A 140 -0.69 13.32 23.77
N LEU A 141 -1.47 13.74 22.77
CA LEU A 141 -2.82 13.23 22.53
C LEU A 141 -2.85 11.70 22.35
N VAL A 142 -1.85 11.16 21.65
CA VAL A 142 -1.74 9.72 21.42
C VAL A 142 -1.31 8.95 22.67
N LEU A 143 -0.45 9.53 23.51
CA LEU A 143 0.03 8.93 24.76
C LEU A 143 -1.02 8.97 25.88
N THR A 144 -1.79 10.05 25.99
CA THR A 144 -2.84 10.20 27.01
C THR A 144 -4.15 9.53 26.63
N ARG A 145 -4.18 8.75 25.54
CA ARG A 145 -5.42 8.14 25.05
C ARG A 145 -5.88 7.01 25.97
N ASP A 146 -7.20 6.85 26.05
CA ASP A 146 -7.81 5.68 26.67
C ASP A 146 -7.84 4.49 25.70
N ARG A 147 -7.05 3.46 26.01
CA ARG A 147 -6.95 2.24 25.18
C ARG A 147 -8.21 1.38 25.22
N THR A 148 -9.09 1.58 26.20
CA THR A 148 -10.30 0.76 26.37
C THR A 148 -11.43 1.12 25.40
N THR A 149 -11.37 2.32 24.83
CA THR A 149 -12.41 2.87 23.94
C THR A 149 -12.29 2.39 22.48
N LEU A 150 -11.14 1.82 22.11
CA LEU A 150 -10.84 1.38 20.74
C LEU A 150 -10.69 -0.14 20.66
N SER A 151 -11.06 -0.71 19.52
CA SER A 151 -10.83 -2.12 19.26
C SER A 151 -9.33 -2.45 19.21
N VAL A 152 -8.97 -3.71 19.44
CA VAL A 152 -7.57 -4.16 19.42
C VAL A 152 -6.85 -3.82 18.09
N PRO A 153 -7.46 -3.98 16.90
CA PRO A 153 -6.85 -3.57 15.64
C PRO A 153 -6.66 -2.04 15.52
N GLU A 154 -7.62 -1.25 15.98
CA GLU A 154 -7.53 0.21 15.98
C GLU A 154 -6.41 0.70 16.90
N ASN A 155 -6.32 0.16 18.11
CA ASN A 155 -5.23 0.48 19.03
C ASN A 155 -3.85 0.17 18.43
N ARG A 156 -3.70 -0.95 17.72
CA ARG A 156 -2.46 -1.29 17.02
C ARG A 156 -2.14 -0.28 15.90
N ALA A 157 -3.16 0.18 15.17
CA ALA A 157 -2.99 1.21 14.15
C ALA A 157 -2.48 2.53 14.75
N VAL A 158 -3.08 2.96 15.87
CA VAL A 158 -2.64 4.16 16.57
C VAL A 158 -1.22 3.99 17.13
N ASP A 159 -0.87 2.84 17.71
CA ASP A 159 0.49 2.61 18.25
C ASP A 159 1.58 2.67 17.18
N ARG A 160 1.33 2.09 15.99
CA ARG A 160 2.30 2.17 14.88
C ARG A 160 2.40 3.57 14.29
N LEU A 161 1.29 4.31 14.23
CA LEU A 161 1.29 5.73 13.83
C LEU A 161 1.96 6.62 14.88
N ALA A 162 1.87 6.27 16.16
CA ALA A 162 2.63 6.94 17.23
C ALA A 162 4.13 6.77 17.02
N LEU A 163 4.56 5.53 16.72
CA LEU A 163 5.96 5.21 16.47
C LEU A 163 6.51 5.96 15.25
N SER A 164 5.72 6.07 14.17
CA SER A 164 6.13 6.85 13.01
C SER A 164 6.20 8.35 13.31
N LEU A 165 5.29 8.88 14.15
CA LEU A 165 5.34 10.28 14.59
C LEU A 165 6.60 10.57 15.40
N VAL A 166 6.96 9.68 16.33
CA VAL A 166 8.21 9.77 17.11
C VAL A 166 9.44 9.75 16.22
N LEU A 167 9.43 8.94 15.16
CA LEU A 167 10.55 8.88 14.21
C LEU A 167 10.62 10.14 13.31
N LEU A 168 9.48 10.72 12.96
CA LEU A 168 9.41 11.89 12.08
C LEU A 168 9.98 13.16 12.74
N VAL A 169 9.88 13.28 14.07
CA VAL A 169 10.38 14.43 14.84
C VAL A 169 11.89 14.65 14.69
N PRO A 170 12.77 13.71 15.08
CA PRO A 170 14.21 13.91 14.97
C PRO A 170 14.66 14.00 13.50
N LEU A 171 14.05 13.22 12.60
CA LEU A 171 14.41 13.20 11.18
C LEU A 171 13.94 14.47 10.42
N GLY A 172 12.83 15.07 10.84
CA GLY A 172 12.41 16.37 10.36
C GLY A 172 13.30 17.48 10.89
N ALA A 173 13.67 17.42 12.17
CA ALA A 173 14.55 18.41 12.80
C ALA A 173 15.96 18.42 12.17
N THR A 174 16.51 17.25 11.80
CA THR A 174 17.81 17.17 11.11
C THR A 174 17.84 17.92 9.79
N ASP A 175 16.70 18.03 9.09
CA ASP A 175 16.65 18.78 7.83
C ASP A 175 16.76 20.30 8.03
N PHE A 176 16.21 20.84 9.12
CA PHE A 176 16.36 22.26 9.47
C PHE A 176 17.75 22.58 10.00
N LEU A 177 18.40 21.57 10.59
CA LEU A 177 19.73 21.69 11.18
C LEU A 177 20.84 21.24 10.23
N ILE A 178 20.55 20.98 8.94
CA ILE A 178 21.52 20.41 8.02
C ILE A 178 22.78 21.26 7.88
N ASP A 179 22.61 22.59 7.80
CA ASP A 179 23.71 23.55 7.71
C ASP A 179 24.53 23.62 9.01
N TYR A 180 23.86 23.48 10.16
CA TYR A 180 24.50 23.50 11.47
C TYR A 180 25.20 22.17 11.81
N LEU A 181 24.64 21.04 11.39
CA LEU A 181 25.15 19.69 11.65
C LEU A 181 26.19 19.26 10.61
N GLY A 182 26.37 20.00 9.52
CA GLY A 182 27.27 19.65 8.42
C GLY A 182 26.92 18.32 7.76
N GLN A 183 25.64 17.92 7.80
CA GLN A 183 25.21 16.63 7.26
C GLN A 183 25.14 16.68 5.73
N PRO A 184 25.68 15.68 5.02
CA PRO A 184 25.71 15.68 3.56
C PRO A 184 24.33 15.43 2.92
N VAL A 185 23.36 14.92 3.70
CA VAL A 185 22.09 14.39 3.20
C VAL A 185 20.95 14.71 4.16
N GLN A 186 19.81 15.11 3.59
CA GLN A 186 18.55 15.27 4.30
C GLN A 186 17.94 13.91 4.61
N VAL A 187 17.55 13.67 5.87
CA VAL A 187 17.13 12.35 6.35
C VAL A 187 15.60 12.20 6.35
N SER A 188 14.83 13.30 6.24
CA SER A 188 13.37 13.20 6.21
C SER A 188 12.76 12.39 5.06
N PRO A 189 13.34 12.27 3.85
CA PRO A 189 12.81 11.38 2.83
C PRO A 189 12.74 9.92 3.30
N LEU A 190 13.75 9.47 4.06
CA LEU A 190 13.78 8.12 4.64
C LEU A 190 12.71 7.96 5.72
N ALA A 191 12.52 8.98 6.56
CA ALA A 191 11.46 9.00 7.59
C ALA A 191 10.07 8.79 6.96
N VAL A 192 9.82 9.48 5.86
CA VAL A 192 8.52 9.46 5.19
C VAL A 192 8.32 8.17 4.42
N LEU A 193 9.36 7.62 3.79
CA LEU A 193 9.30 6.27 3.22
C LEU A 193 9.00 5.22 4.30
N PHE A 194 9.63 5.31 5.47
CA PHE A 194 9.31 4.43 6.59
C PHE A 194 7.87 4.58 7.08
N LEU A 195 7.36 5.81 7.20
CA LEU A 195 5.96 6.09 7.49
C LEU A 195 5.02 5.44 6.45
N CYS A 196 5.34 5.58 5.16
CA CYS A 196 4.58 5.00 4.06
C CYS A 196 4.52 3.47 4.15
N TRP A 197 5.66 2.85 4.42
CA TRP A 197 5.76 1.41 4.62
C TRP A 197 4.97 0.95 5.85
N LEU A 198 5.05 1.66 6.99
CA LEU A 198 4.25 1.38 8.18
C LEU A 198 2.75 1.48 7.90
N ALA A 199 2.30 2.48 7.15
CA ALA A 199 0.91 2.67 6.78
C ALA A 199 0.37 1.48 5.94
N ILE A 200 1.17 0.97 5.01
CA ILE A 200 0.81 -0.20 4.19
C ILE A 200 0.86 -1.49 5.02
N SER A 201 1.85 -1.67 5.88
CA SER A 201 1.95 -2.87 6.72
C SER A 201 0.80 -2.98 7.74
N LEU A 202 0.23 -1.85 8.17
CA LEU A 202 -1.01 -1.81 8.97
C LEU A 202 -2.20 -2.34 8.19
N ALA A 203 -2.29 -2.00 6.91
CA ALA A 203 -3.36 -2.43 6.02
C ALA A 203 -3.39 -3.95 5.76
N ARG A 204 -2.33 -4.68 6.15
CA ARG A 204 -2.14 -6.13 6.02
C ARG A 204 -2.31 -6.95 7.30
N ALA A 205 -2.65 -6.35 8.44
CA ALA A 205 -2.49 -6.94 9.78
C ALA A 205 -3.36 -8.19 10.13
N GLN A 206 -3.49 -9.15 9.21
CA GLN A 206 -3.87 -10.55 9.46
C GLN A 206 -2.64 -11.46 9.73
N THR A 207 -1.41 -11.00 9.50
CA THR A 207 -0.18 -11.74 9.83
C THR A 207 0.57 -11.09 11.01
N GLY A 208 1.12 -11.92 11.91
CA GLY A 208 1.49 -11.58 13.29
C GLY A 208 2.48 -10.42 13.52
N HIS A 209 2.56 -9.99 14.79
CA HIS A 209 3.20 -8.74 15.26
C HIS A 209 4.69 -8.54 14.93
N GLY A 210 5.48 -9.60 14.79
CA GLY A 210 6.95 -9.49 14.65
C GLY A 210 7.47 -9.48 13.21
N ALA A 211 6.72 -10.04 12.26
CA ALA A 211 7.20 -10.24 10.89
C ALA A 211 7.52 -8.93 10.14
N PRO A 212 6.72 -7.85 10.26
CA PRO A 212 7.01 -6.60 9.54
C PRO A 212 8.29 -5.92 10.07
N LEU A 213 8.43 -5.81 11.40
CA LEU A 213 9.58 -5.15 12.03
C LEU A 213 10.89 -5.89 11.75
N LEU A 214 10.86 -7.23 11.74
CA LEU A 214 12.00 -8.05 11.33
C LEU A 214 12.36 -7.83 9.86
N GLY A 215 11.36 -7.76 8.96
CA GLY A 215 11.58 -7.46 7.56
C GLY A 215 12.23 -6.09 7.34
N PHE A 216 11.79 -5.07 8.08
CA PHE A 216 12.43 -3.75 8.06
C PHE A 216 13.85 -3.77 8.63
N GLY A 217 14.06 -4.42 9.77
CA GLY A 217 15.39 -4.59 10.36
C GLY A 217 16.35 -5.27 9.38
N ALA A 218 15.90 -6.33 8.71
CA ALA A 218 16.67 -7.02 7.68
C ALA A 218 16.97 -6.12 6.48
N ALA A 219 16.00 -5.30 6.02
CA ALA A 219 16.22 -4.36 4.94
C ALA A 219 17.23 -3.26 5.32
N LEU A 220 17.16 -2.72 6.54
CA LEU A 220 18.10 -1.71 7.02
C LEU A 220 19.52 -2.27 7.18
N LEU A 221 19.65 -3.49 7.71
CA LEU A 221 20.93 -4.20 7.81
C LEU A 221 21.50 -4.51 6.42
N GLY A 222 20.65 -4.96 5.48
CA GLY A 222 21.04 -5.21 4.09
C GLY A 222 21.51 -3.94 3.38
N ALA A 223 20.79 -2.82 3.57
CA ALA A 223 21.20 -1.51 3.07
C ALA A 223 22.54 -1.06 3.68
N GLY A 224 22.70 -1.25 4.99
CA GLY A 224 23.93 -0.97 5.72
C GLY A 224 25.13 -1.76 5.19
N PHE A 225 24.95 -3.08 5.01
CA PHE A 225 26.00 -3.96 4.49
C PHE A 225 26.38 -3.60 3.06
N ALA A 226 25.39 -3.41 2.17
CA ALA A 226 25.63 -3.02 0.78
C ALA A 226 26.34 -1.66 0.68
N ALA A 227 25.87 -0.66 1.44
CA ALA A 227 26.50 0.66 1.47
C ALA A 227 27.92 0.60 2.04
N GLY A 228 28.15 -0.18 3.10
CA GLY A 228 29.48 -0.39 3.68
C GLY A 228 30.44 -1.06 2.70
N ALA A 229 30.01 -2.13 2.02
CA ALA A 229 30.80 -2.82 1.02
C ALA A 229 31.19 -1.89 -0.15
N ILE A 230 30.23 -1.11 -0.66
CA ILE A 230 30.48 -0.13 -1.73
C ILE A 230 31.43 0.97 -1.25
N ALA A 231 31.22 1.50 -0.05
CA ALA A 231 32.06 2.56 0.52
C ALA A 231 33.52 2.09 0.68
N ILE A 232 33.74 0.86 1.15
CA ILE A 232 35.07 0.26 1.27
C ILE A 232 35.69 0.02 -0.11
N ALA A 233 34.96 -0.60 -1.03
CA ALA A 233 35.48 -0.95 -2.35
C ALA A 233 35.85 0.28 -3.20
N ALA A 234 35.09 1.37 -3.06
CA ALA A 234 35.30 2.61 -3.81
C ALA A 234 36.15 3.65 -3.05
N GLY A 235 36.66 3.32 -1.86
CA GLY A 235 37.47 4.24 -1.05
C GLY A 235 36.73 5.53 -0.66
N MET A 236 35.43 5.45 -0.41
CA MET A 236 34.59 6.62 -0.12
C MET A 236 34.86 7.18 1.28
N GLY A 237 34.90 8.50 1.41
CA GLY A 237 34.87 9.17 2.70
C GLY A 237 33.50 9.02 3.41
N TRP A 238 33.46 9.37 4.70
CA TRP A 238 32.26 9.27 5.55
C TRP A 238 30.99 9.87 4.92
N GLN A 239 31.11 11.05 4.30
CA GLN A 239 29.98 11.71 3.65
C GLN A 239 29.44 10.94 2.43
N GLY A 240 30.33 10.35 1.62
CA GLY A 240 29.95 9.51 0.48
C GLY A 240 29.31 8.20 0.92
N ALA A 241 29.81 7.62 2.01
CA ALA A 241 29.22 6.42 2.62
C ALA A 241 27.79 6.68 3.13
N LEU A 242 27.56 7.80 3.85
CA LEU A 242 26.23 8.20 4.32
C LEU A 242 25.26 8.44 3.16
N LEU A 243 25.69 9.09 2.09
CA LEU A 243 24.86 9.31 0.91
C LEU A 243 24.50 8.00 0.21
N THR A 244 25.47 7.10 0.06
CA THR A 244 25.25 5.77 -0.52
C THR A 244 24.25 4.97 0.33
N LEU A 245 24.39 5.01 1.65
CA LEU A 245 23.45 4.38 2.58
C LEU A 245 22.03 4.93 2.42
N ALA A 246 21.89 6.26 2.33
CA ALA A 246 20.60 6.90 2.16
C ALA A 246 19.94 6.50 0.83
N ILE A 247 20.69 6.48 -0.28
CA ILE A 247 20.18 6.09 -1.60
C ILE A 247 19.74 4.63 -1.60
N ILE A 248 20.57 3.72 -1.09
CA ILE A 248 20.24 2.28 -1.05
C ILE A 248 19.05 2.03 -0.12
N GLY A 249 19.03 2.64 1.07
CA GLY A 249 17.94 2.53 2.03
C GLY A 249 16.61 3.05 1.46
N ALA A 250 16.63 4.20 0.79
CA ALA A 250 15.44 4.74 0.11
C ALA A 250 14.95 3.82 -1.01
N THR A 251 15.87 3.26 -1.80
CA THR A 251 15.55 2.32 -2.89
C THR A 251 14.89 1.06 -2.33
N MET A 252 15.48 0.45 -1.30
CA MET A 252 14.92 -0.75 -0.67
C MET A 252 13.53 -0.48 -0.08
N LEU A 253 13.35 0.63 0.65
CA LEU A 253 12.06 1.01 1.19
C LEU A 253 11.00 1.23 0.10
N LEU A 254 11.36 1.90 -0.99
CA LEU A 254 10.45 2.12 -2.11
C LEU A 254 10.04 0.80 -2.78
N VAL A 255 10.99 -0.11 -2.98
CA VAL A 255 10.72 -1.46 -3.52
C VAL A 255 9.81 -2.24 -2.58
N MET A 256 10.07 -2.21 -1.27
CA MET A 256 9.21 -2.86 -0.28
C MET A 256 7.78 -2.31 -0.32
N ILE A 257 7.63 -0.97 -0.34
CA ILE A 257 6.32 -0.30 -0.49
C ILE A 257 5.62 -0.75 -1.77
N TYR A 258 6.35 -0.85 -2.89
CA TYR A 258 5.79 -1.28 -4.18
C TYR A 258 5.32 -2.74 -4.16
N VAL A 259 6.13 -3.65 -3.65
CA VAL A 259 5.78 -5.07 -3.51
C VAL A 259 4.57 -5.23 -2.59
N ASP A 260 4.56 -4.49 -1.48
CA ASP A 260 3.48 -4.54 -0.50
C ASP A 260 2.16 -3.97 -1.06
N THR A 261 2.21 -2.88 -1.81
CA THR A 261 1.03 -2.32 -2.49
C THR A 261 0.50 -3.24 -3.58
N ARG A 262 1.38 -3.92 -4.33
CA ARG A 262 0.98 -4.95 -5.31
C ARG A 262 0.28 -6.13 -4.64
N SER A 263 0.83 -6.64 -3.55
CA SER A 263 0.22 -7.71 -2.75
C SER A 263 -1.14 -7.29 -2.17
N LEU A 264 -1.29 -6.04 -1.74
CA LEU A 264 -2.59 -5.55 -1.29
C LEU A 264 -3.63 -5.46 -2.40
N HIS A 265 -3.20 -5.14 -3.63
CA HIS A 265 -4.10 -5.08 -4.77
C HIS A 265 -4.63 -6.48 -5.13
N SER A 266 -3.78 -7.51 -5.07
CA SER A 266 -4.23 -8.89 -5.26
C SER A 266 -5.18 -9.36 -4.16
N ASP A 267 -4.95 -8.98 -2.90
CA ASP A 267 -5.86 -9.36 -1.80
C ASP A 267 -7.26 -8.73 -1.95
N LEU A 268 -7.34 -7.47 -2.41
CA LEU A 268 -8.62 -6.81 -2.66
C LEU A 268 -9.40 -7.46 -3.80
N GLN A 269 -8.70 -7.91 -4.83
CA GLN A 269 -9.28 -8.66 -5.95
C GLN A 269 -9.91 -9.98 -5.45
N SER A 270 -9.21 -10.74 -4.61
CA SER A 270 -9.78 -11.93 -3.95
C SER A 270 -11.03 -11.62 -3.11
N GLN A 271 -11.00 -10.54 -2.31
CA GLN A 271 -12.17 -10.13 -1.52
C GLN A 271 -13.37 -9.68 -2.38
N THR A 272 -13.15 -9.12 -3.57
CA THR A 272 -14.24 -8.81 -4.48
C THR A 272 -14.96 -10.06 -4.99
N LEU A 273 -14.24 -11.17 -5.19
CA LEU A 273 -14.87 -12.46 -5.50
C LEU A 273 -15.74 -12.93 -4.35
N LEU A 274 -15.20 -12.94 -3.12
CA LEU A 274 -15.96 -13.29 -1.91
C LEU A 274 -17.22 -12.42 -1.72
N ARG A 275 -17.09 -11.11 -1.95
CA ARG A 275 -18.22 -10.19 -1.86
C ARG A 275 -19.26 -10.47 -2.93
N HIS A 276 -18.85 -10.73 -4.16
CA HIS A 276 -19.76 -11.10 -5.23
C HIS A 276 -20.48 -12.42 -4.93
N MET A 277 -19.79 -13.39 -4.34
CA MET A 277 -20.43 -14.63 -3.87
C MET A 277 -21.45 -14.39 -2.76
N ALA A 278 -21.16 -13.48 -1.83
CA ALA A 278 -22.05 -13.17 -0.70
C ALA A 278 -23.23 -12.25 -1.07
N GLN A 279 -23.09 -11.43 -2.11
CA GLN A 279 -24.09 -10.44 -2.56
C GLN A 279 -24.76 -10.83 -3.88
N GLY A 280 -24.50 -12.02 -4.41
CA GLY A 280 -25.11 -12.46 -5.66
C GLY A 280 -26.62 -12.52 -5.54
N GLU A 281 -27.32 -11.58 -6.19
CA GLU A 281 -28.79 -11.45 -6.19
C GLU A 281 -29.49 -12.39 -7.19
N GLY A 282 -28.77 -13.34 -7.80
CA GLY A 282 -29.36 -14.30 -8.73
C GLY A 282 -30.03 -15.45 -7.99
N GLY A 283 -31.35 -15.62 -8.19
CA GLY A 283 -32.08 -16.78 -7.68
C GLY A 283 -31.69 -18.09 -8.39
N THR A 284 -31.02 -17.97 -9.54
CA THR A 284 -30.59 -19.10 -10.39
C THR A 284 -29.07 -19.17 -10.55
N ALA A 285 -28.53 -20.38 -10.64
CA ALA A 285 -27.09 -20.63 -10.81
C ALA A 285 -26.51 -19.98 -12.08
N THR A 286 -27.30 -19.91 -13.15
CA THR A 286 -26.90 -19.29 -14.41
C THR A 286 -26.83 -17.76 -14.32
N GLU A 287 -27.70 -17.10 -13.56
CA GLU A 287 -27.62 -15.65 -13.32
C GLU A 287 -26.42 -15.30 -12.44
N PHE A 288 -26.19 -16.08 -11.39
CA PHE A 288 -25.02 -15.96 -10.52
C PHE A 288 -23.71 -16.08 -11.33
N LEU A 289 -23.60 -17.09 -12.18
CA LEU A 289 -22.41 -17.32 -12.99
C LEU A 289 -22.25 -16.34 -14.15
N ARG A 290 -23.36 -15.83 -14.73
CA ARG A 290 -23.30 -14.77 -15.75
C ARG A 290 -22.83 -13.45 -15.14
N GLY A 291 -23.23 -13.15 -13.91
CA GLY A 291 -22.67 -12.03 -13.12
C GLY A 291 -21.18 -12.20 -12.85
N LEU A 292 -20.74 -13.43 -12.57
CA LEU A 292 -19.34 -13.78 -12.35
C LEU A 292 -18.49 -13.64 -13.62
N ALA A 293 -19.02 -14.02 -14.79
CA ALA A 293 -18.31 -13.91 -16.07
C ALA A 293 -18.03 -12.44 -16.48
N ALA A 294 -18.79 -11.48 -15.94
CA ALA A 294 -18.53 -10.05 -16.09
C ALA A 294 -17.43 -9.52 -15.14
N HIS A 295 -16.94 -10.35 -14.20
CA HIS A 295 -15.96 -9.93 -13.20
C HIS A 295 -14.53 -9.89 -13.80
N PRO A 296 -13.72 -8.85 -13.54
CA PRO A 296 -12.38 -8.68 -14.14
C PRO A 296 -11.38 -9.83 -13.91
N LEU A 297 -11.56 -10.60 -12.83
CA LEU A 297 -10.72 -11.76 -12.50
C LEU A 297 -11.10 -13.03 -13.26
N VAL A 298 -12.26 -13.00 -13.90
CA VAL A 298 -12.89 -14.13 -14.58
C VAL A 298 -13.12 -13.76 -16.06
N GLN A 299 -12.27 -12.88 -16.60
CA GLN A 299 -12.26 -12.59 -18.04
C GLN A 299 -12.02 -13.90 -18.81
N GLY A 300 -13.02 -14.31 -19.60
CA GLY A 300 -12.99 -15.56 -20.35
C GLY A 300 -13.70 -16.75 -19.70
N ALA A 301 -14.54 -16.53 -18.67
CA ALA A 301 -15.46 -17.56 -18.19
C ALA A 301 -16.36 -18.06 -19.33
N ALA A 302 -16.19 -19.31 -19.75
CA ALA A 302 -17.06 -19.95 -20.72
C ALA A 302 -17.93 -20.99 -20.02
N PHE A 303 -19.25 -20.84 -20.15
CA PHE A 303 -20.21 -21.82 -19.68
C PHE A 303 -20.36 -22.91 -20.76
N ILE A 304 -20.14 -24.15 -20.38
CA ILE A 304 -20.17 -25.31 -21.28
C ILE A 304 -21.29 -26.23 -20.81
N ASP A 305 -22.33 -26.32 -21.63
CA ASP A 305 -23.31 -27.40 -21.52
C ASP A 305 -22.78 -28.60 -22.31
N ILE A 306 -22.49 -29.70 -21.62
CA ILE A 306 -21.91 -30.89 -22.25
C ILE A 306 -22.94 -31.59 -23.14
N SER A 307 -24.24 -31.44 -22.87
CA SER A 307 -25.29 -32.01 -23.73
C SER A 307 -25.37 -31.36 -25.12
N ALA A 308 -24.77 -30.18 -25.30
CA ALA A 308 -24.71 -29.47 -26.57
C ALA A 308 -23.44 -29.79 -27.41
N HIS A 309 -22.58 -30.68 -26.92
CA HIS A 309 -21.28 -30.99 -27.52
C HIS A 309 -21.14 -32.52 -27.72
N ASP A 310 -21.46 -33.00 -28.93
CA ASP A 310 -21.42 -34.42 -29.29
C ASP A 310 -20.02 -35.04 -29.26
N ASP A 311 -18.98 -34.20 -29.20
CA ASP A 311 -17.57 -34.58 -29.19
C ASP A 311 -16.97 -34.72 -27.79
N LEU A 312 -17.75 -34.48 -26.73
CA LEU A 312 -17.35 -34.64 -25.34
C LEU A 312 -18.09 -35.81 -24.69
N ASP A 313 -17.34 -36.80 -24.20
CA ASP A 313 -17.91 -37.95 -23.49
C ASP A 313 -18.44 -37.55 -22.10
N GLY A 314 -19.72 -37.17 -22.06
CA GLY A 314 -20.43 -36.79 -20.83
C GLY A 314 -20.31 -37.80 -19.67
N PRO A 315 -20.42 -39.13 -19.88
CA PRO A 315 -20.28 -40.11 -18.80
C PRO A 315 -18.87 -40.18 -18.21
N VAL A 316 -17.85 -39.92 -19.03
CA VAL A 316 -16.44 -39.90 -18.59
C VAL A 316 -16.17 -38.62 -17.81
N LEU A 317 -16.62 -37.47 -18.32
CA LEU A 317 -16.49 -36.19 -17.64
C LEU A 317 -17.24 -36.15 -16.31
N ALA A 318 -18.47 -36.70 -16.24
CA ALA A 318 -19.21 -36.81 -14.99
C ALA A 318 -18.43 -37.59 -13.91
N ARG A 319 -17.75 -38.67 -14.30
CA ARG A 319 -16.92 -39.49 -13.40
C ARG A 319 -15.68 -38.74 -12.90
N ILE A 320 -15.06 -37.95 -13.77
CA ILE A 320 -13.89 -37.12 -13.43
C ILE A 320 -14.30 -36.03 -12.44
N PHE A 321 -15.36 -35.27 -12.74
CA PHE A 321 -15.82 -34.17 -11.89
C PHE A 321 -16.47 -34.63 -10.57
N ALA A 322 -16.98 -35.87 -10.50
CA ALA A 322 -17.41 -36.47 -9.24
C ALA A 322 -16.23 -36.70 -8.26
N ARG A 323 -15.01 -36.93 -8.77
CA ARG A 323 -13.79 -37.10 -7.94
C ARG A 323 -13.10 -35.76 -7.66
N ALA A 324 -13.08 -34.88 -8.65
CA ALA A 324 -12.44 -33.58 -8.59
C ALA A 324 -13.40 -32.50 -9.13
N PRO A 325 -14.27 -31.92 -8.27
CA PRO A 325 -15.25 -30.91 -8.69
C PRO A 325 -14.60 -29.62 -9.20
N VAL A 326 -13.31 -29.42 -8.89
CA VAL A 326 -12.44 -28.39 -9.46
C VAL A 326 -11.24 -29.08 -10.09
N LEU A 327 -11.09 -28.97 -11.40
CA LEU A 327 -9.94 -29.47 -12.13
C LEU A 327 -8.95 -28.35 -12.42
N ARG A 328 -7.67 -28.57 -12.10
CA ARG A 328 -6.55 -27.68 -12.42
C ARG A 328 -5.73 -28.25 -13.56
N ARG A 329 -5.23 -27.38 -14.43
CA ARG A 329 -4.25 -27.77 -15.46
C ARG A 329 -2.95 -28.32 -14.89
N ILE A 330 -2.58 -27.91 -13.67
CA ILE A 330 -1.30 -28.24 -13.01
C ILE A 330 -1.39 -29.53 -12.18
N ASP A 331 -2.59 -29.99 -11.83
CA ASP A 331 -2.80 -31.26 -11.09
C ASP A 331 -2.63 -32.50 -11.98
N GLY A 332 -1.76 -32.40 -12.99
CA GLY A 332 -1.58 -33.33 -14.10
C GLY A 332 -0.96 -34.68 -13.73
N ASN A 333 -1.43 -35.34 -12.67
CA ASN A 333 -1.12 -36.73 -12.39
C ASN A 333 -2.38 -37.60 -12.48
N HIS A 334 -3.08 -37.48 -13.60
CA HIS A 334 -4.18 -38.38 -13.98
C HIS A 334 -3.58 -39.45 -14.88
N ALA A 335 -3.78 -40.73 -14.56
CA ALA A 335 -3.26 -41.85 -15.35
C ALA A 335 -4.39 -42.51 -16.17
N GLY A 336 -4.11 -42.87 -17.43
CA GLY A 336 -5.05 -43.58 -18.30
C GLY A 336 -5.93 -42.66 -19.17
N ALA A 337 -7.01 -43.21 -19.71
CA ALA A 337 -7.90 -42.53 -20.68
C ALA A 337 -8.54 -41.23 -20.16
N GLU A 338 -8.72 -41.10 -18.84
CA GLU A 338 -9.23 -39.86 -18.20
C GLU A 338 -8.28 -38.67 -18.42
N ALA A 339 -6.97 -38.91 -18.50
CA ALA A 339 -5.97 -37.86 -18.70
C ALA A 339 -6.06 -37.23 -20.10
N GLU A 340 -6.35 -38.04 -21.11
CA GLU A 340 -6.50 -37.59 -22.50
C GLU A 340 -7.75 -36.71 -22.66
N HIS A 341 -8.85 -37.08 -22.00
CA HIS A 341 -10.07 -36.27 -21.97
C HIS A 341 -9.85 -34.93 -21.26
N ILE A 342 -9.13 -34.92 -20.13
CA ILE A 342 -8.78 -33.70 -19.41
C ILE A 342 -7.87 -32.80 -20.26
N ALA A 343 -6.84 -33.37 -20.89
CA ALA A 343 -5.92 -32.64 -21.76
C ALA A 343 -6.65 -32.04 -22.98
N HIS A 344 -7.56 -32.81 -23.60
CA HIS A 344 -8.39 -32.35 -24.71
C HIS A 344 -9.30 -31.19 -24.29
N LEU A 345 -9.97 -31.32 -23.13
CA LEU A 345 -10.83 -30.28 -22.56
C LEU A 345 -10.04 -28.97 -22.33
N PHE A 346 -8.87 -29.04 -21.70
CA PHE A 346 -8.01 -27.87 -21.47
C PHE A 346 -7.45 -27.26 -22.76
N ALA A 347 -7.07 -28.08 -23.73
CA ALA A 347 -6.53 -27.61 -25.01
C ALA A 347 -7.60 -26.89 -25.84
N ARG A 348 -8.83 -27.41 -25.86
CA ARG A 348 -9.94 -26.85 -26.64
C ARG A 348 -10.40 -25.50 -26.13
N PHE A 349 -10.62 -25.37 -24.82
CA PHE A 349 -11.18 -24.15 -24.24
C PHE A 349 -10.11 -23.17 -23.73
N GLY A 350 -8.83 -23.52 -23.82
CA GLY A 350 -7.72 -22.65 -23.40
C GLY A 350 -7.75 -22.28 -21.91
N ALA A 351 -8.48 -23.04 -21.09
CA ALA A 351 -8.71 -22.75 -19.68
C ALA A 351 -7.53 -23.16 -18.79
N SER A 352 -7.47 -22.63 -17.57
CA SER A 352 -6.57 -23.11 -16.52
C SER A 352 -7.31 -23.89 -15.43
N HIS A 353 -8.61 -23.64 -15.26
CA HIS A 353 -9.48 -24.34 -14.30
C HIS A 353 -10.82 -24.70 -14.94
N PHE A 354 -11.39 -25.84 -14.54
CA PHE A 354 -12.79 -26.17 -14.79
C PHE A 354 -13.51 -26.41 -13.46
N LEU A 355 -14.74 -25.90 -13.34
CA LEU A 355 -15.59 -26.11 -12.17
C LEU A 355 -16.90 -26.77 -12.57
N LEU A 356 -17.35 -27.74 -11.77
CA LEU A 356 -18.65 -28.38 -11.92
C LEU A 356 -19.76 -27.48 -11.37
N VAL A 357 -20.76 -27.19 -12.20
CA VAL A 357 -21.91 -26.32 -11.85
C VAL A 357 -23.20 -27.13 -11.68
N GLY A 358 -23.38 -28.21 -12.44
CA GLY A 358 -24.56 -29.05 -12.36
C GLY A 358 -24.31 -30.43 -12.94
N ASP A 359 -25.01 -31.42 -12.40
CA ASP A 359 -24.76 -32.84 -12.71
C ASP A 359 -25.78 -33.41 -13.72
N ALA A 360 -26.94 -32.77 -13.90
CA ALA A 360 -27.99 -33.20 -14.82
C ALA A 360 -28.86 -32.02 -15.29
N PRO A 361 -28.58 -31.39 -16.46
CA PRO A 361 -27.52 -31.72 -17.41
C PRO A 361 -26.13 -31.32 -16.88
N LEU A 362 -25.10 -32.05 -17.32
CA LEU A 362 -23.71 -31.81 -16.91
C LEU A 362 -23.23 -30.45 -17.45
N ARG A 363 -23.02 -29.51 -16.53
CA ARG A 363 -22.66 -28.12 -16.82
C ARG A 363 -21.33 -27.77 -16.18
N LEU A 364 -20.41 -27.27 -17.00
CA LEU A 364 -19.07 -26.87 -16.58
C LEU A 364 -18.85 -25.38 -16.77
N LEU A 365 -18.02 -24.81 -15.91
CA LEU A 365 -17.48 -23.47 -16.06
C LEU A 365 -15.99 -23.54 -16.33
N ALA A 366 -15.56 -23.08 -17.50
CA ALA A 366 -14.16 -22.96 -17.87
C ALA A 366 -13.62 -21.59 -17.45
N LEU A 367 -12.54 -21.56 -16.67
CA LEU A 367 -11.90 -20.33 -16.21
C LEU A 367 -10.45 -20.23 -16.66
N SER A 368 -10.06 -19.05 -17.10
CA SER A 368 -8.69 -18.71 -17.49
C SER A 368 -8.08 -17.76 -16.48
N LEU A 369 -7.56 -18.34 -15.38
CA LEU A 369 -6.76 -17.61 -14.40
C LEU A 369 -5.29 -17.62 -14.81
N PRO A 370 -4.60 -16.45 -14.80
CA PRO A 370 -3.16 -16.40 -14.97
C PRO A 370 -2.45 -17.28 -13.92
N ALA A 371 -1.49 -18.10 -14.34
CA ALA A 371 -0.75 -19.00 -13.44
C ALA A 371 -0.04 -18.27 -12.29
N ILE A 372 0.22 -16.96 -12.45
CA ILE A 372 0.85 -16.08 -11.45
C ILE A 372 -0.11 -15.71 -10.29
N THR A 373 -1.42 -15.93 -10.45
CA THR A 373 -2.46 -15.64 -9.43
C THR A 373 -2.97 -16.86 -8.65
N ALA A 374 -2.40 -18.04 -8.86
CA ALA A 374 -2.73 -19.29 -8.16
C ALA A 374 -2.16 -19.32 -6.72
N ALA A 375 -2.50 -18.30 -5.92
CA ALA A 375 -2.25 -18.34 -4.49
C ALA A 375 -3.21 -19.36 -3.83
N PRO A 376 -2.79 -20.12 -2.80
CA PRO A 376 -3.65 -21.11 -2.12
C PRO A 376 -5.00 -20.54 -1.62
N ARG A 377 -5.03 -19.24 -1.33
CA ARG A 377 -6.26 -18.52 -0.96
C ARG A 377 -7.25 -18.42 -2.12
N THR A 378 -6.79 -18.08 -3.32
CA THR A 378 -7.63 -18.02 -4.53
C THR A 378 -8.22 -19.40 -4.83
N GLU A 379 -7.49 -20.48 -4.57
CA GLU A 379 -7.98 -21.84 -4.77
C GLU A 379 -9.12 -22.20 -3.81
N LEU A 380 -9.00 -21.82 -2.53
CA LEU A 380 -10.09 -21.98 -1.56
C LEU A 380 -11.33 -21.15 -1.94
N GLU A 381 -11.12 -19.94 -2.47
CA GLU A 381 -12.20 -19.09 -2.96
C GLU A 381 -12.91 -19.70 -4.17
N LEU A 382 -12.17 -20.30 -5.11
CA LEU A 382 -12.74 -21.02 -6.26
C LEU A 382 -13.49 -22.29 -5.84
N ALA A 383 -12.98 -23.03 -4.87
CA ALA A 383 -13.67 -24.20 -4.31
C ALA A 383 -14.98 -23.79 -3.60
N ALA A 384 -14.97 -22.68 -2.86
CA ALA A 384 -16.18 -22.11 -2.27
C ALA A 384 -17.18 -21.66 -3.35
N LEU A 385 -16.69 -21.03 -4.42
CA LEU A 385 -17.50 -20.61 -5.56
C LEU A 385 -18.17 -21.78 -6.26
N GLN A 386 -17.41 -22.84 -6.55
CA GLN A 386 -17.91 -24.07 -7.13
C GLN A 386 -19.03 -24.65 -6.28
N ARG A 387 -18.82 -24.74 -4.97
CA ARG A 387 -19.80 -25.32 -4.06
C ARG A 387 -21.10 -24.51 -4.01
N MET A 388 -21.03 -23.19 -4.04
CA MET A 388 -22.23 -22.35 -4.11
C MET A 388 -22.94 -22.48 -5.45
N ALA A 389 -22.21 -22.45 -6.57
CA ALA A 389 -22.80 -22.61 -7.89
C ALA A 389 -23.50 -23.96 -8.05
N TRP A 390 -22.90 -25.04 -7.53
CA TRP A 390 -23.48 -26.37 -7.53
C TRP A 390 -24.74 -26.47 -6.66
N LEU A 391 -24.73 -25.90 -5.44
CA LEU A 391 -25.91 -25.88 -4.57
C LEU A 391 -27.07 -25.08 -5.18
N MET A 392 -26.78 -23.95 -5.85
CA MET A 392 -27.79 -23.20 -6.60
C MET A 392 -28.31 -24.00 -7.79
N GLY A 393 -27.42 -24.69 -8.51
CA GLY A 393 -27.79 -25.51 -9.67
C GLY A 393 -28.69 -26.69 -9.32
N GLN A 394 -28.60 -27.21 -8.09
CA GLN A 394 -29.51 -28.23 -7.57
C GLN A 394 -30.87 -27.67 -7.14
N ALA A 395 -30.95 -26.40 -6.74
CA ALA A 395 -32.21 -25.77 -6.38
C ALA A 395 -33.06 -25.40 -7.62
N ASP A 396 -32.40 -25.22 -8.77
CA ASP A 396 -33.02 -24.88 -10.06
C ASP A 396 -33.45 -26.10 -10.90
N ALA A 397 -33.00 -27.30 -10.54
CA ALA A 397 -33.29 -28.57 -11.22
C ALA A 397 -34.47 -29.30 -10.55
#